data_AF-A0A6V8EVD8-F1
#
_entry.id   AF-A0A6V8EVD8-F1
#
_cell.length_a   1.000
_cell.length_b   1.000
_cell.length_c   1.000
_cell.angle_alpha   90.00
_cell.angle_beta   90.00
_cell.angle_gamma   90.00
#
_symmetry.space_group_name_H-M   'P 1'
#
loop_
_entity.id
_entity.type
_entity.pdbx_description
1 polymer ?
#
loop_
_entity_poly.entity_id
_entity_poly.type
_entity_poly.pdbx_seq_one_letter_code
_entity_poly.pdbx_strand_id
1 'polypeptide(L)'
;MRKSTLQVLLTASILIFSSLAGCLGDDEEGDGKVTIMTSTYHVEQIVSAIVGDTMNVEILAPSNMPVHDFEPSADDVIRLANSDMFFYHGLGLETWVDAKLASMGDDAPTSFATHRLPAGQVALDYEGMLKTQICELLAEGPYETNELESVDYHADDLELHAEPVTHTLSYATHEHSFGDHDEDDHDDHD
;
A
#
# COMPACT_ATOMS: atom_id res chain seq x y z
N MET A 1 55.49 -55.79 -10.83
CA MET A 1 54.96 -54.59 -11.53
C MET A 1 56.04 -53.52 -11.48
N ARG A 2 56.38 -52.87 -12.60
CA ARG A 2 57.44 -51.85 -12.65
C ARG A 2 57.00 -50.65 -11.79
N LYS A 3 57.89 -50.03 -11.01
CA LYS A 3 57.53 -48.87 -10.15
C LYS A 3 56.80 -47.76 -10.95
N SER A 4 57.17 -47.59 -12.22
CA SER A 4 56.51 -46.65 -13.14
C SER A 4 55.05 -47.02 -13.47
N THR A 5 54.71 -48.31 -13.58
CA THR A 5 53.31 -48.71 -13.85
C THR A 5 52.42 -48.54 -12.62
N LEU A 6 52.99 -48.66 -11.41
CA LEU A 6 52.26 -48.41 -10.16
C LEU A 6 52.03 -46.91 -9.93
N GLN A 7 53.00 -46.06 -10.28
CA GLN A 7 52.86 -44.60 -10.18
C GLN A 7 51.79 -44.04 -11.12
N VAL A 8 51.69 -44.57 -12.35
CA VAL A 8 50.65 -44.15 -13.31
C VAL A 8 49.24 -44.55 -12.86
N LEU A 9 49.08 -45.73 -12.24
CA LEU A 9 47.79 -46.16 -11.70
C LEU A 9 47.35 -45.30 -10.51
N LEU A 10 48.28 -44.91 -9.64
CA LEU A 10 47.99 -44.03 -8.50
C LEU A 10 47.58 -42.62 -8.93
N THR A 11 48.27 -42.02 -9.90
CA THR A 11 47.91 -40.67 -10.38
C THR A 11 46.59 -40.64 -11.13
N ALA A 12 46.29 -41.69 -11.92
CA ALA A 12 45.00 -41.81 -12.60
C ALA A 12 43.83 -41.98 -11.60
N SER A 13 44.02 -42.77 -10.55
CA SER A 13 42.99 -42.96 -9.51
C SER A 13 42.68 -41.65 -8.77
N ILE A 14 43.69 -40.83 -8.46
CA ILE A 14 43.50 -39.55 -7.78
C ILE A 14 42.70 -38.58 -8.65
N LEU A 15 42.97 -38.53 -9.95
CA LEU A 15 42.24 -37.66 -10.89
C LEU A 15 40.77 -38.06 -11.04
N ILE A 16 40.46 -39.36 -10.98
CA ILE A 16 39.08 -39.88 -11.08
C ILE A 16 38.29 -39.60 -9.79
N PHE A 17 38.92 -39.67 -8.62
CA PHE A 17 38.23 -39.36 -7.36
C PHE A 17 38.02 -37.85 -7.16
N SER A 18 38.91 -36.99 -7.67
CA SER A 18 38.75 -35.54 -7.57
C SER A 18 37.58 -34.99 -8.39
N SER A 19 37.12 -35.69 -9.45
CA SER A 19 35.95 -35.26 -10.23
C SER A 19 34.61 -35.55 -9.52
N LEU A 20 34.59 -36.37 -8.47
CA LEU A 20 33.36 -36.71 -7.74
C LEU A 20 33.05 -35.73 -6.59
N ALA A 21 34.05 -34.99 -6.11
CA ALA A 21 33.89 -34.03 -5.01
C ALA A 21 33.24 -32.70 -5.42
N GLY A 22 33.09 -32.44 -6.72
CA GLY A 22 32.46 -31.21 -7.25
C GLY A 22 30.92 -31.28 -7.35
N CYS A 23 30.31 -32.43 -7.03
CA CYS A 23 28.86 -32.64 -7.09
C CYS A 23 28.23 -32.86 -5.70
N LEU A 24 28.93 -32.43 -4.63
CA LEU A 24 28.36 -32.23 -3.29
C LEU A 24 28.16 -30.73 -3.05
N GLY A 25 27.50 -30.07 -4.00
CA GLY A 25 26.74 -28.88 -3.68
C GLY A 25 25.58 -29.33 -2.81
N ASP A 26 25.39 -28.69 -1.67
CA ASP A 26 24.17 -28.76 -0.88
C ASP A 26 23.07 -28.05 -1.69
N ASP A 27 22.67 -28.68 -2.78
CA ASP A 27 21.41 -28.38 -3.43
C ASP A 27 20.38 -28.88 -2.42
N GLU A 28 19.91 -27.98 -1.54
CA GLU A 28 18.58 -28.12 -0.98
C GLU A 28 17.64 -28.23 -2.18
N GLU A 29 17.40 -29.46 -2.63
CA GLU A 29 16.31 -29.81 -3.51
C GLU A 29 15.04 -29.33 -2.79
N GLY A 30 14.63 -28.10 -3.07
CA GLY A 30 13.25 -27.68 -2.87
C GLY A 30 12.40 -28.79 -3.47
N ASP A 31 11.46 -29.31 -2.67
CA ASP A 31 10.72 -30.58 -2.79
C ASP A 31 9.92 -30.78 -4.10
N GLY A 32 10.26 -30.11 -5.21
CA GLY A 32 9.49 -30.05 -6.44
C GLY A 32 8.08 -29.50 -6.23
N LYS A 33 7.81 -28.95 -5.05
CA LYS A 33 6.50 -28.46 -4.64
C LYS A 33 6.21 -27.18 -5.39
N VAL A 34 5.00 -27.13 -5.93
CA VAL A 34 4.40 -25.92 -6.48
C VAL A 34 4.50 -24.81 -5.44
N THR A 35 5.02 -23.66 -5.84
CA THR A 35 5.14 -22.47 -4.98
C THR A 35 4.02 -21.49 -5.30
N ILE A 36 3.22 -21.21 -4.28
CA ILE A 36 2.15 -20.21 -4.31
C ILE A 36 2.62 -18.97 -3.56
N MET A 37 2.63 -17.84 -4.26
CA MET A 37 2.90 -16.55 -3.67
C MET A 37 1.60 -15.86 -3.26
N THR A 38 1.61 -15.15 -2.13
CA THR A 38 0.44 -14.45 -1.60
C THR A 38 0.76 -13.01 -1.25
N SER A 39 -0.20 -12.10 -1.46
CA SER A 39 0.03 -10.67 -1.20
C SER A 39 0.08 -10.33 0.29
N THR A 40 -0.82 -10.90 1.09
CA THR A 40 -1.04 -10.58 2.50
C THR A 40 -1.22 -11.82 3.35
N TYR A 41 -1.02 -11.66 4.66
CA TYR A 41 -1.21 -12.71 5.64
C TYR A 41 -2.61 -13.33 5.58
N HIS A 42 -3.65 -12.51 5.40
CA HIS A 42 -5.02 -13.03 5.33
C HIS A 42 -5.21 -13.98 4.13
N VAL A 43 -4.63 -13.64 2.97
CA VAL A 43 -4.67 -14.48 1.78
C VAL A 43 -3.82 -15.73 1.97
N GLU A 44 -2.61 -15.58 2.53
CA GLU A 44 -1.71 -16.68 2.90
C GLU A 44 -2.45 -17.72 3.77
N GLN A 45 -3.10 -17.30 4.86
CA GLN A 45 -3.78 -18.22 5.77
C GLN A 45 -4.93 -18.98 5.09
N ILE A 46 -5.68 -18.33 4.21
CA ILE A 46 -6.76 -18.98 3.45
C ILE A 46 -6.16 -20.03 2.51
N VAL A 47 -5.13 -19.67 1.74
CA VAL A 47 -4.47 -20.57 0.79
C VAL A 47 -3.83 -21.75 1.53
N SER A 48 -3.05 -21.49 2.58
CA SER A 48 -2.40 -22.51 3.41
C SER A 48 -3.39 -23.49 4.03
N ALA A 49 -4.56 -23.02 4.49
CA ALA A 49 -5.60 -23.88 5.02
C ALA A 49 -6.20 -24.84 3.96
N ILE A 50 -6.18 -24.46 2.69
CA ILE A 50 -6.69 -25.27 1.58
C ILE A 50 -5.64 -26.29 1.11
N VAL A 51 -4.39 -25.85 0.92
CA VAL A 51 -3.34 -26.68 0.31
C VAL A 51 -2.60 -27.55 1.33
N GLY A 52 -2.64 -27.21 2.62
CA GLY A 52 -1.88 -27.90 3.66
C GLY A 52 -0.40 -28.02 3.30
N ASP A 53 0.19 -29.19 3.55
CA ASP A 53 1.64 -29.41 3.32
C ASP A 53 1.98 -29.82 1.87
N THR A 54 1.01 -29.78 0.95
CA THR A 54 1.19 -30.28 -0.43
C THR A 54 1.88 -29.29 -1.35
N MET A 55 1.83 -27.99 -1.01
CA MET A 55 2.40 -26.90 -1.79
C MET A 55 3.14 -25.95 -0.86
N ASN A 56 4.14 -25.23 -1.38
CA ASN A 56 4.80 -24.17 -0.64
C ASN A 56 3.97 -22.89 -0.76
N VAL A 57 3.70 -22.22 0.36
CA VAL A 57 2.97 -20.94 0.37
C VAL A 57 3.88 -19.91 1.01
N GLU A 58 4.15 -18.83 0.30
CA GLU A 58 4.90 -17.70 0.85
C GLU A 58 4.14 -16.39 0.69
N ILE A 59 4.53 -15.41 1.50
CA ILE A 59 3.95 -14.08 1.55
C ILE A 59 4.95 -13.04 1.00
N LEU A 60 4.42 -12.07 0.26
CA LEU A 60 5.13 -10.89 -0.22
C LEU A 60 5.15 -9.77 0.82
N ALA A 61 3.99 -9.22 1.17
CA ALA A 61 3.94 -8.07 2.06
C ALA A 61 4.11 -8.51 3.53
N PRO A 62 5.17 -8.05 4.23
CA PRO A 62 5.40 -8.41 5.62
C PRO A 62 4.35 -7.78 6.55
N SER A 63 4.13 -8.40 7.71
CA SER A 63 3.04 -8.07 8.64
C SER A 63 3.10 -6.67 9.27
N ASN A 64 4.19 -5.93 9.10
CA ASN A 64 4.42 -4.62 9.71
C ASN A 64 4.19 -3.43 8.75
N MET A 65 3.73 -3.69 7.53
CA MET A 65 3.46 -2.66 6.52
C MET A 65 2.02 -2.76 6.02
N PRO A 66 1.24 -1.67 5.99
CA PRO A 66 -0.04 -1.68 5.31
C PRO A 66 0.14 -2.04 3.83
N VAL A 67 -0.60 -3.04 3.35
CA VAL A 67 -0.39 -3.57 1.98
C VAL A 67 -0.67 -2.53 0.88
N HIS A 68 -1.51 -1.53 1.16
CA HIS A 68 -1.79 -0.45 0.22
C HIS A 68 -0.60 0.52 0.05
N ASP A 69 0.33 0.54 1.00
CA ASP A 69 1.58 1.31 0.97
C ASP A 69 2.80 0.43 0.60
N PHE A 70 2.62 -0.89 0.51
CA PHE A 70 3.69 -1.82 0.17
C PHE A 70 4.08 -1.68 -1.30
N GLU A 71 5.37 -1.56 -1.56
CA GLU A 71 5.94 -1.61 -2.90
C GLU A 71 6.92 -2.79 -2.98
N PRO A 72 6.73 -3.76 -3.89
CA PRO A 72 7.63 -4.90 -4.02
C PRO A 72 9.07 -4.46 -4.33
N SER A 73 10.03 -5.01 -3.58
CA SER A 73 11.45 -4.85 -3.90
C SER A 73 11.84 -5.61 -5.17
N ALA A 74 13.07 -5.42 -5.64
CA ALA A 74 13.58 -6.20 -6.77
C ALA A 74 13.61 -7.72 -6.47
N ASP A 75 13.96 -8.09 -5.23
CA ASP A 75 13.99 -9.49 -4.81
C ASP A 75 12.57 -10.07 -4.73
N ASP A 76 11.60 -9.28 -4.29
CA ASP A 76 10.18 -9.67 -4.27
C ASP A 76 9.63 -9.91 -5.68
N VAL A 77 10.00 -9.06 -6.63
CA VAL A 77 9.65 -9.23 -8.05
C VAL A 77 10.23 -10.53 -8.61
N ILE A 78 11.48 -10.87 -8.26
CA ILE A 78 12.12 -12.13 -8.67
C ILE A 78 11.40 -13.33 -8.04
N ARG A 79 11.09 -13.26 -6.74
CA ARG A 79 10.33 -14.32 -6.04
C ARG A 79 8.95 -14.53 -6.65
N LEU A 80 8.25 -13.45 -6.98
CA LEU A 80 6.94 -13.49 -7.61
C LEU A 80 7.01 -14.09 -9.02
N ALA A 81 7.99 -13.69 -9.84
CA ALA A 81 8.20 -14.25 -11.18
C ALA A 81 8.55 -15.75 -11.17
N ASN A 82 9.25 -16.22 -10.13
CA ASN A 82 9.60 -17.63 -9.98
C ASN A 82 8.47 -18.48 -9.34
N SER A 83 7.35 -17.87 -8.94
CA SER A 83 6.22 -18.61 -8.37
C SER A 83 5.32 -19.20 -9.47
N ASP A 84 4.69 -20.33 -9.18
CA ASP A 84 3.76 -20.97 -10.12
C ASP A 84 2.40 -20.26 -10.15
N MET A 85 1.99 -19.73 -8.99
CA MET A 85 0.70 -19.07 -8.80
C MET A 85 0.83 -17.90 -7.84
N PHE A 86 0.03 -16.85 -8.07
CA PHE A 86 -0.06 -15.70 -7.20
C PHE A 86 -1.50 -15.44 -6.75
N PHE A 87 -1.76 -15.37 -5.45
CA PHE A 87 -3.05 -14.98 -4.90
C PHE A 87 -2.96 -13.64 -4.18
N TYR A 88 -3.93 -12.77 -4.43
CA TYR A 88 -4.00 -11.46 -3.78
C TYR A 88 -5.43 -11.11 -3.36
N HIS A 89 -5.60 -10.04 -2.60
CA HIS A 89 -6.92 -9.65 -2.13
C HIS A 89 -7.79 -9.17 -3.29
N GLY A 90 -7.28 -8.21 -4.08
CA GLY A 90 -8.02 -7.60 -5.17
C GLY A 90 -8.93 -6.46 -4.72
N LEU A 91 -9.80 -5.99 -5.64
CA LEU A 91 -10.64 -4.78 -5.47
C LEU A 91 -9.82 -3.50 -5.17
N GLY A 92 -8.58 -3.43 -5.65
CA GLY A 92 -7.73 -2.24 -5.50
C GLY A 92 -7.04 -2.11 -4.14
N LEU A 93 -7.10 -3.12 -3.27
CA LEU A 93 -6.37 -3.09 -1.99
C LEU A 93 -4.85 -3.02 -2.22
N GLU A 94 -4.32 -3.90 -3.08
CA GLU A 94 -2.93 -3.87 -3.51
C GLU A 94 -2.78 -3.02 -4.78
N THR A 95 -2.57 -1.73 -4.59
CA THR A 95 -2.48 -0.73 -5.67
C THR A 95 -1.38 -1.00 -6.70
N TRP A 96 -0.37 -1.78 -6.32
CA TRP A 96 0.80 -2.12 -7.12
C TRP A 96 0.61 -3.35 -8.02
N VAL A 97 -0.34 -4.25 -7.73
CA VAL A 97 -0.42 -5.59 -8.36
C VAL A 97 -0.58 -5.49 -9.87
N ASP A 98 -1.55 -4.71 -10.34
CA ASP A 98 -1.85 -4.61 -11.78
C ASP A 98 -0.65 -4.07 -12.57
N ALA A 99 0.00 -3.03 -12.05
CA ALA A 99 1.18 -2.43 -12.67
C ALA A 99 2.37 -3.39 -12.68
N LYS A 100 2.60 -4.16 -11.61
CA LYS A 100 3.71 -5.12 -11.52
C LYS A 100 3.49 -6.31 -12.44
N LEU A 101 2.32 -6.92 -12.42
CA LEU A 101 2.00 -8.03 -13.32
C LEU A 101 2.11 -7.61 -14.79
N ALA A 102 1.63 -6.41 -15.14
CA ALA A 102 1.78 -5.88 -16.49
C ALA A 102 3.25 -5.65 -16.88
N SER A 103 4.11 -5.25 -15.93
CA SER A 103 5.53 -5.03 -16.19
C SER A 103 6.34 -6.32 -16.42
N MET A 104 5.85 -7.47 -15.94
CA MET A 104 6.52 -8.77 -16.06
C MET A 104 6.29 -9.45 -17.42
N GLY A 105 5.25 -9.06 -18.17
CA GLY A 105 4.95 -9.66 -19.47
C GLY A 105 4.74 -11.17 -19.38
N ASP A 106 5.50 -11.95 -20.14
CA ASP A 106 5.39 -13.41 -20.19
C ASP A 106 5.91 -14.09 -18.90
N ASP A 107 6.69 -13.38 -18.08
CA ASP A 107 7.22 -13.88 -16.81
C ASP A 107 6.22 -13.69 -15.65
N ALA A 108 5.03 -13.11 -15.92
CA ALA A 108 4.00 -12.92 -14.90
C ALA A 108 3.40 -14.28 -14.48
N PRO A 109 3.34 -14.61 -13.18
CA PRO A 109 2.74 -15.85 -12.72
C PRO A 109 1.22 -15.86 -12.97
N THR A 110 0.64 -17.06 -13.00
CA THR A 110 -0.82 -17.18 -13.06
C THR A 110 -1.41 -16.58 -11.77
N SER A 111 -2.21 -15.52 -11.90
CA SER A 111 -2.66 -14.71 -10.77
C SER A 111 -4.17 -14.74 -10.55
N PHE A 112 -4.58 -14.70 -9.28
CA PHE A 112 -5.98 -14.78 -8.85
C PHE A 112 -6.29 -13.80 -7.71
N ALA A 113 -7.29 -12.96 -7.90
CA ALA A 113 -7.87 -12.16 -6.82
C ALA A 113 -8.87 -13.01 -6.01
N THR A 114 -8.73 -12.99 -4.68
CA THR A 114 -9.66 -13.68 -3.75
C THR A 114 -11.00 -12.96 -3.66
N HIS A 115 -11.01 -11.63 -3.77
CA HIS A 115 -12.23 -10.84 -3.89
C HIS A 115 -12.41 -10.38 -5.33
N ARG A 116 -13.52 -10.84 -5.94
CA ARG A 116 -13.93 -10.41 -7.28
C ARG A 116 -15.39 -9.97 -7.23
N LEU A 117 -15.68 -8.86 -7.89
CA LEU A 117 -17.06 -8.48 -8.13
C LEU A 117 -17.77 -9.50 -9.02
N PRO A 118 -19.08 -9.73 -8.82
CA PRO A 118 -19.89 -10.51 -9.75
C PRO A 118 -19.70 -10.04 -11.20
N ALA A 119 -19.82 -10.96 -12.14
CA ALA A 119 -19.66 -10.66 -13.56
C ALA A 119 -20.57 -9.49 -13.99
N GLY A 120 -19.99 -8.48 -14.63
CA GLY A 120 -20.68 -7.27 -15.08
C GLY A 120 -20.75 -6.12 -14.07
N GLN A 121 -20.27 -6.32 -12.84
CA GLN A 121 -20.14 -5.25 -11.85
C GLN A 121 -18.75 -4.59 -11.92
N VAL A 122 -18.72 -3.28 -11.68
CA VAL A 122 -17.50 -2.46 -11.61
C VAL A 122 -17.28 -2.02 -10.17
N ALA A 123 -16.02 -1.86 -9.78
CA ALA A 123 -15.71 -1.29 -8.48
C ALA A 123 -16.27 0.14 -8.46
N LEU A 124 -17.03 0.46 -7.41
CA LEU A 124 -17.53 1.81 -7.23
C LEU A 124 -16.33 2.73 -7.03
N ASP A 125 -16.26 3.77 -7.85
CA ASP A 125 -15.30 4.84 -7.67
C ASP A 125 -15.74 5.68 -6.47
N TYR A 126 -15.27 5.28 -5.29
CA TYR A 126 -15.57 5.99 -4.03
C TYR A 126 -15.07 7.43 -4.08
N GLU A 127 -13.95 7.70 -4.75
CA GLU A 127 -13.43 9.07 -4.92
C GLU A 127 -14.40 9.88 -5.78
N GLY A 128 -14.85 9.32 -6.91
CA GLY A 128 -15.86 9.91 -7.77
C GLY A 128 -17.17 10.20 -7.05
N MET A 129 -17.68 9.23 -6.29
CA MET A 129 -18.90 9.39 -5.48
C MET A 129 -18.74 10.46 -4.41
N LEU A 130 -17.63 10.44 -3.66
CA LEU A 130 -17.35 11.42 -2.61
C LEU A 130 -17.21 12.81 -3.22
N LYS A 131 -16.52 12.93 -4.35
CA LYS A 131 -16.34 14.20 -5.06
C LYS A 131 -17.67 14.72 -5.60
N THR A 132 -18.50 13.86 -6.19
CA THR A 132 -19.85 14.24 -6.62
C THR A 132 -20.68 14.71 -5.45
N GLN A 133 -20.67 13.98 -4.33
CA GLN A 133 -21.43 14.33 -3.13
C GLN A 133 -20.95 15.66 -2.52
N ILE A 134 -19.64 15.88 -2.45
CA ILE A 134 -19.07 17.17 -2.02
C ILE A 134 -19.46 18.28 -2.99
N CYS A 135 -19.37 18.06 -4.30
CA CYS A 135 -19.76 19.05 -5.30
C CYS A 135 -21.26 19.40 -5.20
N GLU A 136 -22.13 18.42 -4.98
CA GLU A 136 -23.56 18.61 -4.78
C GLU A 136 -23.81 19.42 -3.50
N LEU A 137 -23.20 19.05 -2.37
CA LEU A 137 -23.29 19.81 -1.11
C LEU A 137 -22.78 21.25 -1.23
N LEU A 138 -21.71 21.48 -2.01
CA LEU A 138 -21.16 22.82 -2.24
C LEU A 138 -21.98 23.65 -3.24
N ALA A 139 -22.69 23.03 -4.18
CA ALA A 139 -23.43 23.73 -5.24
C ALA A 139 -24.93 23.91 -4.94
N GLU A 140 -25.54 22.96 -4.22
CA GLU A 140 -26.98 22.90 -3.98
C GLU A 140 -27.33 23.04 -2.48
N GLY A 141 -26.36 22.84 -1.58
CA GLY A 141 -26.56 22.89 -0.13
C GLY A 141 -27.05 21.55 0.43
N PRO A 142 -27.51 21.51 1.69
CA PRO A 142 -27.83 22.66 2.55
C PRO A 142 -26.60 23.46 2.99
N TYR A 143 -26.78 24.78 3.11
CA TYR A 143 -25.77 25.70 3.62
C TYR A 143 -26.16 26.18 5.01
N GLU A 144 -25.18 26.27 5.89
CA GLU A 144 -25.36 26.81 7.23
C GLU A 144 -24.36 27.93 7.47
N THR A 145 -24.86 29.15 7.70
CA THR A 145 -24.02 30.31 7.99
C THR A 145 -23.89 30.47 9.49
N ASN A 146 -22.66 30.46 10.00
CA ASN A 146 -22.37 30.70 11.41
C ASN A 146 -21.42 31.89 11.54
N GLU A 147 -21.80 32.86 12.37
CA GLU A 147 -20.97 34.01 12.68
C GLU A 147 -20.11 33.69 13.91
N LEU A 148 -18.80 33.74 13.71
CA LEU A 148 -17.82 33.58 14.78
C LEU A 148 -17.77 34.90 15.55
N GLU A 149 -18.37 34.93 16.73
CA GLU A 149 -18.30 36.10 17.62
C GLU A 149 -16.85 36.41 18.02
N SER A 150 -16.55 37.71 18.14
CA SER A 150 -15.27 38.17 18.68
C SER A 150 -15.16 37.84 20.16
N VAL A 151 -13.97 37.38 20.55
CA VAL A 151 -13.56 36.69 21.80
C VAL A 151 -13.85 37.41 23.13
N ASP A 152 -14.69 38.44 23.18
CA ASP A 152 -14.83 39.23 24.41
C ASP A 152 -15.88 38.71 25.41
N TYR A 153 -16.94 37.95 25.06
CA TYR A 153 -17.81 37.41 26.12
C TYR A 153 -18.41 35.99 26.01
N HIS A 154 -18.57 35.32 24.85
CA HIS A 154 -19.12 33.95 24.83
C HIS A 154 -18.57 33.08 23.68
N ALA A 155 -17.38 32.50 23.86
CA ALA A 155 -16.83 31.52 22.92
C ALA A 155 -17.53 30.13 22.96
N ASP A 156 -18.47 29.93 23.89
CA ASP A 156 -19.12 28.64 24.15
C ASP A 156 -20.48 28.46 23.45
N ASP A 157 -21.01 29.49 22.77
CA ASP A 157 -22.39 29.47 22.23
C ASP A 157 -22.50 28.92 20.79
N LEU A 158 -21.38 28.76 20.07
CA LEU A 158 -21.39 28.17 18.72
C LEU A 158 -21.26 26.64 18.78
N GLU A 159 -22.37 25.94 18.54
CA GLU A 159 -22.40 24.47 18.41
C GLU A 159 -22.50 24.07 16.92
N LEU A 160 -21.38 23.59 16.35
CA LEU A 160 -21.38 23.00 15.01
C LEU A 160 -21.72 21.52 15.08
N HIS A 161 -22.90 21.15 14.60
CA HIS A 161 -23.32 19.75 14.50
C HIS A 161 -22.61 19.05 13.32
N ALA A 162 -22.34 17.75 13.46
CA ALA A 162 -21.61 16.95 12.46
C ALA A 162 -22.47 16.52 11.25
N GLU A 163 -23.49 17.30 10.91
CA GLU A 163 -24.39 17.00 9.80
C GLU A 163 -23.70 17.28 8.46
N PRO A 164 -24.04 16.54 7.38
CA PRO A 164 -23.44 16.75 6.06
C PRO A 164 -24.01 18.03 5.41
N VAL A 165 -23.55 19.18 5.88
CA VAL A 165 -23.95 20.52 5.41
C VAL A 165 -22.71 21.37 5.09
N THR A 166 -22.86 22.36 4.21
CA THR A 166 -21.77 23.30 3.89
C THR A 166 -21.81 24.47 4.85
N HIS A 167 -20.84 24.55 5.78
CA HIS A 167 -20.74 25.68 6.70
C HIS A 167 -20.04 26.90 6.07
N THR A 168 -20.65 28.08 6.20
CA THR A 168 -20.05 29.36 5.87
C THR A 168 -19.76 30.10 7.18
N LEU A 169 -18.48 30.31 7.48
CA LEU A 169 -18.06 31.00 8.70
C LEU A 169 -17.65 32.44 8.39
N SER A 170 -18.21 33.41 9.10
CA SER A 170 -17.83 34.84 9.01
C SER A 170 -17.50 35.39 10.38
N TYR A 171 -16.58 36.36 10.47
CA TYR A 171 -16.31 37.06 11.72
C TYR A 171 -17.11 38.37 11.76
N ALA A 172 -17.57 38.77 12.94
CA ALA A 172 -18.27 40.03 13.11
C ALA A 172 -17.38 41.22 12.69
N THR A 173 -17.85 42.03 11.74
CA THR A 173 -17.11 43.23 11.33
C THR A 173 -17.26 44.31 12.39
N HIS A 174 -16.16 44.69 13.05
CA HIS A 174 -16.18 45.85 13.95
C HIS A 174 -16.34 47.14 13.13
N GLU A 175 -17.50 47.77 13.22
CA GLU A 175 -17.70 49.15 12.80
C GLU A 175 -16.89 50.08 13.72
N HIS A 176 -15.61 50.30 13.39
CA HIS A 176 -14.86 51.40 13.99
C HIS A 176 -15.38 52.72 13.41
N SER A 177 -16.35 53.32 14.09
CA SER A 177 -16.63 54.76 13.96
C SER A 177 -15.34 55.49 14.34
N PHE A 178 -14.58 55.95 13.35
CA PHE A 178 -13.48 56.90 13.53
C PHE A 178 -14.08 58.18 14.11
N GLY A 179 -14.03 58.30 15.45
CA GLY A 179 -14.31 59.54 16.14
C GLY A 179 -13.29 60.58 15.71
N ASP A 180 -13.80 61.71 15.24
CA ASP A 180 -13.05 62.85 14.75
C ASP A 180 -11.90 63.25 15.68
N HIS A 181 -10.73 63.46 15.09
CA HIS A 181 -9.64 64.19 15.71
C HIS A 181 -10.05 65.67 15.79
N ASP A 182 -10.63 66.09 16.92
CA ASP A 182 -10.69 67.51 17.25
C ASP A 182 -9.32 67.94 17.77
N GLU A 183 -8.57 68.62 16.90
CA GLU A 183 -7.41 69.41 17.26
C GLU A 183 -7.88 70.69 17.98
N ASP A 184 -7.94 70.65 19.32
CA ASP A 184 -8.08 71.86 20.11
C ASP A 184 -6.69 72.47 20.39
N ASP A 185 -6.33 73.35 19.48
CA ASP A 185 -5.31 74.38 19.58
C ASP A 185 -5.80 75.45 20.57
N HIS A 186 -5.20 75.58 21.76
CA HIS A 186 -5.36 76.79 22.57
C HIS A 186 -4.10 77.14 23.38
N ASP A 187 -3.56 78.29 22.99
CA ASP A 187 -2.49 79.10 23.57
C ASP A 187 -2.66 79.48 25.07
N ASP A 188 -1.49 79.75 25.67
CA ASP A 188 -1.15 80.70 26.74
C ASP A 188 -1.88 80.68 28.11
N HIS A 189 -1.13 80.43 29.19
CA HIS A 189 -0.62 81.49 30.09
C HIS A 189 0.09 80.97 31.37
N ASP A 190 1.16 81.70 31.71
CA ASP A 190 2.02 81.78 32.93
C ASP A 190 3.16 80.76 33.18
#